data_AF-A0A1Y6H581-F1
#
_entry.id   AF-A0A1Y6H581-F1
#
_cell.length_a   1.000
_cell.length_b   1.000
_cell.length_c   1.000
_cell.angle_alpha   90.00
_cell.angle_beta   90.00
_cell.angle_gamma   90.00
#
_symmetry.space_group_name_H-M   'P 1'
#
loop_
_entity.id
_entity.type
_entity.pdbx_description
1 polymer ?
#
loop_
_entity_poly.entity_id
_entity_poly.type
_entity_poly.pdbx_seq_one_letter_code
_entity_poly.pdbx_strand_id
1 'polypeptide(L)' 'MTRRKEIPIALWKRIEPLIPQVKRSPKGGRPRISDQQALNGIVYVLRTGVPWEDLPMELGYGSGMTCWRR' A
#
# COMPACT_ATOMS: atom_id res chain seq x y z
N MET A 1 -9.61 -16.86 5.29
CA MET A 1 -9.02 -17.02 3.95
C MET A 1 -7.80 -16.11 3.83
N THR A 2 -6.59 -16.67 3.87
CA THR A 2 -5.36 -15.89 3.70
C THR A 2 -5.29 -15.41 2.26
N ARG A 3 -5.43 -14.10 2.02
CA ARG A 3 -5.19 -13.52 0.69
C ARG A 3 -3.70 -13.76 0.39
N ARG A 4 -3.41 -14.76 -0.45
CA ARG A 4 -2.05 -15.25 -0.79
C ARG A 4 -1.09 -14.14 -1.27
N LYS A 5 -1.63 -12.98 -1.61
CA LYS A 5 -0.91 -11.82 -2.15
C LYS A 5 -0.58 -10.74 -1.11
N GLU A 6 -1.08 -10.81 0.11
CA GLU A 6 -0.78 -9.84 1.18
C GLU A 6 0.53 -10.16 1.90
N ILE A 7 1.14 -9.12 2.49
CA ILE A 7 2.30 -9.28 3.37
C ILE A 7 1.87 -9.90 4.70
N PRO A 8 2.61 -10.89 5.22
CA PRO A 8 2.35 -11.42 6.54
C PRO A 8 2.45 -10.32 7.61
N ILE A 9 1.57 -10.36 8.62
CA ILE A 9 1.56 -9.39 9.73
C ILE A 9 2.93 -9.33 10.44
N ALA A 10 3.59 -10.48 10.61
CA ALA A 10 4.92 -10.54 11.22
C ALA A 10 5.98 -9.80 10.40
N LEU A 11 5.88 -9.81 9.07
CA LEU A 11 6.77 -9.05 8.19
C LEU A 11 6.46 -7.56 8.30
N TRP A 12 5.17 -7.19 8.26
CA TRP A 12 4.75 -5.79 8.44
C TRP A 12 5.32 -5.19 9.72
N LYS A 13 5.17 -5.89 10.86
CA LYS A 13 5.69 -5.44 12.16
C LYS A 13 7.21 -5.16 12.19
N ARG A 14 7.98 -5.80 11.30
CA ARG A 14 9.42 -5.56 11.16
C ARG A 14 9.73 -4.38 10.24
N ILE A 15 8.89 -4.14 9.24
CA ILE A 15 9.07 -3.06 8.25
C ILE A 15 8.55 -1.73 8.77
N GLU A 16 7.38 -1.72 9.42
CA GLU A 16 6.70 -0.54 9.93
C GLU A 16 7.62 0.47 10.67
N PRO A 17 8.47 0.06 11.64
CA PRO A 17 9.33 1.00 12.35
C PRO A 17 10.43 1.62 11.47
N LEU A 18 10.72 1.04 10.31
CA LEU A 18 11.73 1.55 9.37
C LEU A 18 11.15 2.63 8.44
N ILE A 19 9.83 2.75 8.37
CA ILE A 19 9.16 3.72 7.51
C ILE A 19 9.15 5.09 8.23
N PRO A 20 9.67 6.16 7.62
CA PRO A 20 9.63 7.48 8.20
C PRO A 20 8.20 7.95 8.46
N GLN A 21 7.97 8.54 9.64
CA GLN A 21 6.67 9.11 9.98
C GLN A 21 6.40 10.36 9.13
N VAL A 22 5.40 10.28 8.25
CA VAL A 22 5.02 11.40 7.38
C VAL A 22 4.09 12.34 8.13
N LYS A 23 4.55 13.58 8.36
CA LYS A 23 3.69 14.64 8.92
C LYS A 23 2.60 15.02 7.92
N ARG A 24 1.35 15.13 8.40
CA ARG A 24 0.24 15.61 7.57
C ARG A 24 0.47 17.07 7.19
N SER A 25 0.20 17.41 5.92
CA SER A 25 0.30 18.80 5.45
C SER A 25 -0.75 19.68 6.14
N PRO A 26 -0.37 20.86 6.67
CA PRO A 26 -1.33 21.83 7.21
C PRO A 26 -2.33 22.32 6.16
N LYS A 27 -1.97 22.28 4.88
CA LYS A 27 -2.84 22.68 3.75
C LYS A 27 -3.95 21.66 3.46
N GLY A 28 -3.99 20.54 4.18
CA GLY A 28 -4.94 19.46 3.94
C GLY A 28 -4.63 18.66 2.67
N GLY A 29 -5.67 18.03 2.12
CA GLY A 29 -5.59 17.15 0.96
C GLY A 29 -6.26 15.80 1.22
N ARG A 30 -6.27 14.93 0.19
CA ARG A 30 -6.83 13.59 0.34
C ARG A 30 -6.06 12.82 1.42
N PRO A 31 -6.74 12.20 2.40
CA PRO A 31 -6.08 11.40 3.42
C PRO A 31 -5.21 10.30 2.80
N ARG A 32 -3.99 10.13 3.33
CA ARG A 32 -3.12 9.01 2.99
C ARG A 32 -3.77 7.71 3.48
N ILE A 33 -3.79 6.69 2.62
CA ILE A 33 -4.01 5.30 3.07
C ILE A 33 -2.87 4.85 3.98
N SER A 34 -3.07 3.79 4.76
CA SER A 34 -2.01 3.25 5.61
C SER A 34 -0.84 2.75 4.75
N ASP A 35 0.38 2.84 5.29
CA ASP A 35 1.56 2.34 4.58
C ASP A 35 1.51 0.82 4.38
N GLN A 36 0.82 0.08 5.28
CA GLN A 36 0.55 -1.34 5.11
C GLN A 36 -0.32 -1.63 3.87
N GLN A 37 -1.39 -0.86 3.68
CA GLN A 37 -2.27 -1.00 2.52
C GLN A 37 -1.52 -0.69 1.22
N ALA A 38 -0.73 0.39 1.21
CA ALA A 38 0.08 0.74 0.06
C ALA A 38 1.11 -0.35 -0.26
N LEU A 39 1.80 -0.88 0.74
CA LEU A 39 2.78 -1.96 0.56
C LEU A 39 2.12 -3.23 0.01
N ASN A 40 0.92 -3.58 0.47
CA ASN A 40 0.15 -4.68 -0.10
C ASN A 40 -0.19 -4.45 -1.59
N GLY A 41 -0.57 -3.22 -1.97
CA GLY A 41 -0.81 -2.85 -3.36
C GLY A 41 0.45 -2.95 -4.24
N ILE A 42 1.58 -2.45 -3.76
CA ILE A 42 2.89 -2.56 -4.43
C ILE A 42 3.25 -4.03 -4.65
N VAL A 43 3.18 -4.85 -3.59
CA VAL A 43 3.50 -6.28 -3.66
C VAL A 43 2.55 -7.03 -4.60
N TYR A 44 1.26 -6.64 -4.64
CA TYR A 44 0.30 -7.20 -5.59
C TYR A 44 0.75 -6.95 -7.02
N VAL A 45 1.01 -5.70 -7.40
CA VAL A 45 1.45 -5.29 -8.74
C VAL A 45 2.73 -6.03 -9.13
N LEU A 46 3.72 -6.07 -8.25
CA LEU A 46 4.99 -6.75 -8.52
C LEU A 46 4.84 -8.28 -8.69
N ARG A 47 3.88 -8.90 -8.02
CA ARG A 47 3.62 -10.34 -8.13
C ARG A 47 2.80 -10.71 -9.36
N THR A 48 1.88 -9.85 -9.78
CA THR A 48 0.97 -10.13 -10.91
C THR A 48 1.47 -9.56 -12.23
N GLY A 49 2.39 -8.58 -12.20
CA GLY A 49 2.89 -7.90 -13.38
C GLY A 49 1.86 -7.00 -14.07
N VAL A 50 0.74 -6.69 -13.38
CA VAL A 50 -0.29 -5.81 -13.95
C VAL A 50 0.19 -4.35 -13.95
N PRO A 51 -0.25 -3.52 -14.91
CA PRO A 51 -0.06 -2.07 -14.83
C PRO A 51 -0.62 -1.49 -13.52
N TRP A 52 -0.06 -0.38 -13.05
CA TRP A 52 -0.55 0.31 -11.85
C TRP A 52 -2.04 0.73 -11.97
N GLU A 53 -2.47 1.09 -13.18
CA GLU A 53 -3.85 1.49 -13.45
C GLU A 53 -4.84 0.33 -13.27
N ASP A 54 -4.35 -0.91 -13.41
CA ASP A 54 -5.13 -2.14 -13.32
C ASP A 54 -5.11 -2.76 -11.91
N LEU A 55 -4.59 -2.06 -10.90
CA LEU A 55 -4.68 -2.52 -9.50
C LEU A 55 -6.16 -2.49 -9.06
N PRO A 56 -6.77 -3.65 -8.72
CA PRO A 56 -8.20 -3.69 -8.43
C PRO A 56 -8.53 -2.95 -7.13
N MET A 57 -9.48 -2.01 -7.20
CA MET A 57 -9.84 -1.14 -6.08
C MET A 57 -10.56 -1.89 -4.96
N GLU A 58 -11.28 -2.96 -5.27
CA GLU A 58 -11.99 -3.84 -4.33
C GLU A 58 -11.06 -4.55 -3.34
N LEU A 59 -9.75 -4.57 -3.59
CA LEU A 59 -8.77 -5.13 -2.67
C LEU A 59 -8.52 -4.23 -1.45
N GLY A 60 -8.87 -2.94 -1.53
CA GLY A 60 -8.73 -1.99 -0.43
C GLY A 60 -7.30 -1.45 -0.22
N TYR A 61 -6.43 -1.58 -1.23
CA TYR A 61 -5.06 -1.06 -1.21
C TYR A 61 -4.95 0.39 -1.72
N GLY A 62 -6.08 1.04 -2.02
CA GLY A 62 -6.14 2.31 -2.74
C GLY A 62 -5.99 2.12 -4.26
N SER A 63 -5.84 3.22 -5.00
CA SER A 63 -5.53 3.12 -6.43
C SER A 63 -4.07 2.73 -6.64
N GLY A 64 -3.73 2.10 -7.77
CA GLY A 64 -2.32 1.82 -8.05
C GLY A 64 -1.49 3.10 -8.20
N MET A 65 -2.09 4.21 -8.64
CA MET A 65 -1.43 5.53 -8.59
C MET A 65 -1.11 6.00 -7.18
N THR A 66 -1.91 5.61 -6.18
CA THR A 66 -1.61 5.89 -4.77
C THR A 66 -0.44 5.06 -4.30
N CYS A 67 -0.34 3.80 -4.74
CA CYS A 67 0.77 2.90 -4.44
C CYS A 67 2.08 3.34 -5.11
N TRP A 68 2.02 3.75 -6.38
CA TRP A 68 3.18 4.21 -7.15
C TRP A 68 3.83 5.48 -6.58
N ARG A 69 3.05 6.35 -5.92
CA ARG A 69 3.53 7.59 -5.29
C ARG A 69 4.09 7.40 -3.88
N ARG A 70 4.20 6.17 -3.39
CA ARG A 70 4.78 5.85 -2.07
C ARG A 70 6.24 5.48 -2.23
#